data_AF-A0A0P1B9W6-F1
#
_entry.id   AF-A0A0P1B9W6-F1
#
_cell.length_a   1.000
_cell.length_b   1.000
_cell.length_c   1.000
_cell.angle_alpha   90.00
_cell.angle_beta   90.00
_cell.angle_gamma   90.00
#
_symmetry.space_group_name_H-M   'P 1'
#
loop_
_entity.id
_entity.type
_entity.pdbx_description
1 polymer ?
#
loop_
_entity_poly.entity_id
_entity_poly.type
_entity_poly.pdbx_seq_one_letter_code
_entity_poly.pdbx_strand_id
1 'polypeptide(L)'
;MRLSESSWSSSASGLLVALSPSLLILCTYLGTCAALLVWVYSKASSASASASASASASGVSSKRSRSRLWKVGSLLSLAFTWYFMLAFLRYSYVDYVNSSRTLKASTLQCLKDWLDNTRLFEQAWLRVVQGPREWWFSSEICVITTGAWTLWIRARQRQGKLRYPAAYMVLGQIVAISVAAALSFLAVAEDTTDASTSPPDDSSSSSAPGKGRRPQDKRQNSAASWVLLLELVFFAAGAWAVSSPPRDLLQILTMHIFPLLLVLLPPSDARHFRFLALGLSIYAAALRIRNTLAVFTTLQAQETFIEALWNTFWAHPAQGSISSDHVAVSQLVSSRILSECSSSSTIRANRSGIALASLTPLLGPACTLAAWVAITHE
;
A
#
# COMPACT_ATOMS: atom_id res chain seq x y z
N MET A 1 24.70 33.68 -43.89
CA MET A 1 23.58 33.72 -42.93
C MET A 1 23.93 32.81 -41.76
N ARG A 2 24.61 33.33 -40.72
CA ARG A 2 24.94 32.59 -39.49
C ARG A 2 23.82 32.87 -38.50
N LEU A 3 22.98 31.88 -38.21
CA LEU A 3 22.00 31.97 -37.13
C LEU A 3 22.77 31.98 -35.79
N SER A 4 22.53 33.00 -34.97
CA SER A 4 23.20 33.22 -33.69
C SER A 4 22.73 32.19 -32.66
N GLU A 5 23.60 31.25 -32.30
CA GLU A 5 23.37 30.26 -31.23
C GLU A 5 23.33 30.87 -29.81
N SER A 6 23.57 32.18 -29.68
CA SER A 6 23.70 32.85 -28.37
C SER A 6 22.38 33.21 -27.68
N SER A 7 21.21 33.04 -28.31
CA SER A 7 19.92 33.40 -27.69
C SER A 7 19.27 32.26 -26.89
N TRP A 8 19.62 31.00 -27.15
CA TRP A 8 18.97 29.85 -26.49
C TRP A 8 19.56 29.53 -25.11
N SER A 9 20.86 29.80 -24.90
CA SER A 9 21.52 29.53 -23.63
C SER A 9 21.12 30.49 -22.50
N SER A 10 20.71 31.73 -22.82
CA SER A 10 20.27 32.74 -21.85
C SER A 10 18.86 32.49 -21.34
N SER A 11 17.97 31.94 -22.19
CA SER A 11 16.57 31.67 -21.79
C SER A 11 16.44 30.42 -20.94
N ALA A 12 17.21 29.37 -21.20
CA ALA A 12 17.14 28.12 -20.43
C ALA A 12 17.70 28.27 -19.00
N SER A 13 18.76 29.07 -18.84
CA SER A 13 19.37 29.35 -17.53
C SER A 13 18.47 30.25 -16.66
N GLY A 14 17.76 31.22 -17.25
CA GLY A 14 16.75 32.01 -16.53
C GLY A 14 15.55 31.20 -16.04
N LEU A 15 15.13 30.19 -16.80
CA LEU A 15 13.95 29.36 -16.48
C LEU A 15 14.23 28.39 -15.30
N LEU A 16 15.46 27.87 -15.19
CA LEU A 16 15.87 27.03 -14.07
C LEU A 16 16.16 27.82 -12.78
N VAL A 17 16.65 29.05 -12.90
CA VAL A 17 16.84 29.95 -11.73
C VAL A 17 15.51 30.47 -11.18
N ALA A 18 14.44 30.45 -11.98
CA ALA A 18 13.12 30.92 -11.58
C ALA A 18 12.28 29.91 -10.77
N LEU A 19 12.62 28.61 -10.79
CA LEU A 19 11.87 27.60 -10.04
C LEU A 19 12.29 27.62 -8.57
N SER A 20 11.34 27.84 -7.66
CA SER A 20 11.63 27.71 -6.23
C SER A 20 11.94 26.26 -5.87
N PRO A 21 12.75 26.01 -4.83
CA PRO A 21 13.02 24.66 -4.34
C PRO A 21 11.72 23.86 -4.08
N SER A 22 10.68 24.50 -3.53
CA SER A 22 9.41 23.85 -3.23
C SER A 22 8.63 23.43 -4.48
N LEU A 23 8.62 24.26 -5.52
CA LEU A 23 8.00 23.90 -6.80
C LEU A 23 8.75 22.75 -7.48
N LEU A 24 10.09 22.78 -7.43
CA LEU A 24 10.91 21.67 -7.93
C LEU A 24 10.63 20.37 -7.17
N ILE A 25 10.55 20.42 -5.83
CA ILE A 25 10.18 19.26 -4.98
C ILE A 25 8.81 18.72 -5.38
N LEU A 26 7.80 19.59 -5.56
CA LEU A 26 6.47 19.15 -5.99
C LEU A 26 6.52 18.49 -7.38
N CYS A 27 7.13 19.14 -8.38
CA CYS A 27 7.22 18.60 -9.74
C CYS A 27 7.97 17.26 -9.77
N THR A 28 9.09 17.14 -9.04
CA THR A 28 9.86 15.90 -8.96
C THR A 28 9.10 14.80 -8.24
N TYR A 29 8.37 15.11 -7.17
CA TYR A 29 7.48 14.18 -6.49
C TYR A 29 6.37 13.67 -7.44
N LEU A 30 5.65 14.57 -8.11
CA LEU A 30 4.58 14.21 -9.06
C LEU A 30 5.12 13.36 -10.22
N GLY A 31 6.28 13.76 -10.78
CA GLY A 31 6.96 13.01 -11.82
C GLY A 31 7.40 11.61 -11.37
N THR A 32 7.91 11.49 -10.15
CA THR A 32 8.30 10.20 -9.55
C THR A 32 7.09 9.30 -9.34
N CYS A 33 5.99 9.83 -8.81
CA CYS A 33 4.74 9.10 -8.65
C CYS A 33 4.21 8.57 -9.98
N ALA A 34 4.17 9.42 -11.02
CA ALA A 34 3.74 9.02 -12.35
C ALA A 34 4.65 7.95 -12.96
N ALA A 35 5.97 8.15 -12.90
CA ALA A 35 6.95 7.21 -13.44
C ALA A 35 6.88 5.84 -12.74
N LEU A 36 6.83 5.84 -11.40
CA LEU A 36 6.73 4.61 -10.62
C LEU A 36 5.41 3.89 -10.90
N LEU A 37 4.29 4.61 -10.96
CA LEU A 37 2.99 4.04 -11.26
C LEU A 37 2.97 3.37 -12.64
N VAL A 38 3.44 4.06 -13.69
CA VAL A 38 3.53 3.52 -15.04
C VAL A 38 4.43 2.29 -15.07
N TRP A 39 5.59 2.36 -14.40
CA TRP A 39 6.51 1.24 -14.31
C TRP A 39 5.88 0.02 -13.61
N VAL A 40 5.31 0.19 -12.41
CA VAL A 40 4.64 -0.89 -11.67
C VAL A 40 3.47 -1.45 -12.47
N TYR A 41 2.63 -0.60 -13.05
CA TYR A 41 1.49 -1.02 -13.88
C TYR A 41 1.94 -1.83 -15.11
N SER A 42 2.97 -1.35 -15.83
CA SER A 42 3.50 -2.06 -17.00
C SER A 42 4.05 -3.45 -16.61
N LYS A 43 4.76 -3.57 -15.47
CA LYS A 43 5.26 -4.86 -14.99
C LYS A 43 4.14 -5.78 -14.51
N ALA A 44 3.13 -5.23 -13.85
CA ALA A 44 1.97 -5.98 -13.38
C ALA A 44 1.05 -6.44 -14.52
N SER A 45 1.09 -5.81 -15.70
CA SER A 45 0.25 -6.13 -16.87
C SER A 45 0.96 -6.86 -18.01
N SER A 46 2.29 -6.74 -18.12
CA SER A 46 3.08 -7.44 -19.14
C SER A 46 3.04 -8.96 -18.96
N ALA A 47 2.82 -9.45 -17.74
CA ALA A 47 2.60 -10.86 -17.46
C ALA A 47 1.34 -11.41 -18.18
N SER A 48 0.31 -10.58 -18.36
CA SER A 48 -0.90 -10.93 -19.11
C SER A 48 -0.67 -11.18 -20.59
N ALA A 49 0.25 -10.45 -21.24
CA ALA A 49 0.42 -10.51 -22.70
C ALA A 49 1.01 -11.87 -23.11
N SER A 50 2.06 -12.30 -22.42
CA SER A 50 2.73 -13.59 -22.65
C SER A 50 1.82 -14.78 -22.37
N ALA A 51 0.97 -14.70 -21.35
CA ALA A 51 0.03 -15.75 -20.97
C ALA A 51 -1.17 -15.91 -21.93
N SER A 52 -1.56 -14.84 -22.63
CA SER A 52 -2.73 -14.86 -23.52
C SER A 52 -2.48 -15.59 -24.84
N ALA A 53 -1.22 -15.73 -25.26
CA ALA A 53 -0.85 -16.41 -26.49
C ALA A 53 -0.87 -17.95 -26.38
N SER A 54 -0.92 -18.50 -25.17
CA SER A 54 -0.65 -19.93 -24.90
C SER A 54 -1.79 -20.72 -24.25
N ALA A 55 -2.94 -20.10 -23.93
CA ALA A 55 -3.97 -20.73 -23.09
C ALA A 55 -5.16 -21.35 -23.86
N SER A 56 -5.53 -22.58 -23.48
CA SER A 56 -6.71 -23.32 -23.95
C SER A 56 -8.03 -22.80 -23.34
N ALA A 57 -9.16 -23.08 -23.99
CA ALA A 57 -10.41 -22.32 -23.88
C ALA A 57 -11.18 -22.39 -22.54
N SER A 58 -10.98 -23.39 -21.67
CA SER A 58 -11.90 -23.64 -20.54
C SER A 58 -11.55 -22.90 -19.23
N GLY A 59 -10.28 -22.54 -18.98
CA GLY A 59 -9.84 -21.85 -17.75
C GLY A 59 -9.73 -20.32 -17.86
N VAL A 60 -9.90 -19.76 -19.06
CA VAL A 60 -9.56 -18.36 -19.37
C VAL A 60 -10.57 -17.36 -18.78
N SER A 61 -11.85 -17.73 -18.65
CA SER A 61 -12.93 -16.81 -18.28
C SER A 61 -12.80 -16.28 -16.84
N SER A 62 -12.58 -17.17 -15.86
CA SER A 62 -12.47 -16.81 -14.44
C SER A 62 -11.22 -15.98 -14.16
N LYS A 63 -10.10 -16.31 -14.81
CA LYS A 63 -8.84 -15.56 -14.71
C LYS A 63 -8.98 -14.15 -15.29
N ARG A 64 -9.59 -14.02 -16.47
CA ARG A 64 -9.85 -12.72 -17.11
C ARG A 64 -10.77 -11.85 -16.26
N SER A 65 -11.72 -12.45 -15.54
CA SER A 65 -12.56 -11.72 -14.59
C SER A 65 -11.74 -11.14 -13.42
N ARG A 66 -10.87 -11.94 -12.80
CA ARG A 66 -10.01 -11.49 -11.68
C ARG A 66 -9.01 -10.40 -12.09
N SER A 67 -8.32 -10.55 -13.21
CA SER A 67 -7.41 -9.51 -13.71
C SER A 67 -8.16 -8.19 -13.99
N ARG A 68 -9.36 -8.26 -14.57
CA ARG A 68 -10.22 -7.07 -14.78
C ARG A 68 -10.59 -6.41 -13.45
N LEU A 69 -10.98 -7.18 -12.44
CA LEU A 69 -11.32 -6.64 -11.12
C LEU A 69 -10.17 -5.81 -10.53
N TRP A 70 -8.94 -6.32 -10.56
CA TRP A 70 -7.79 -5.60 -10.00
C TRP A 70 -7.36 -4.40 -10.83
N LYS A 71 -7.49 -4.45 -12.16
CA LYS A 71 -7.25 -3.31 -13.06
C LYS A 71 -8.26 -2.19 -12.83
N VAL A 72 -9.54 -2.52 -12.72
CA VAL A 72 -10.59 -1.53 -12.42
C VAL A 72 -10.39 -0.98 -11.01
N GLY A 73 -10.09 -1.85 -10.04
CA GLY A 73 -9.82 -1.45 -8.67
C GLY A 73 -8.65 -0.47 -8.55
N SER A 74 -7.54 -0.70 -9.27
CA SER A 74 -6.39 0.22 -9.24
C SER A 74 -6.70 1.56 -9.90
N LEU A 75 -7.42 1.57 -11.03
CA LEU A 75 -7.82 2.80 -11.71
C LEU A 75 -8.80 3.64 -10.89
N LEU A 76 -9.81 3.01 -10.28
CA LEU A 76 -10.76 3.71 -9.42
C LEU A 76 -10.07 4.25 -8.18
N SER A 77 -9.24 3.44 -7.51
CA SER A 77 -8.46 3.87 -6.35
C SER A 77 -7.59 5.09 -6.69
N LEU A 78 -6.90 5.04 -7.83
CA LEU A 78 -6.08 6.16 -8.31
C LEU A 78 -6.93 7.41 -8.55
N ALA A 79 -8.05 7.27 -9.25
CA ALA A 79 -8.94 8.39 -9.56
C ALA A 79 -9.47 9.06 -8.28
N PHE A 80 -9.93 8.28 -7.30
CA PHE A 80 -10.42 8.81 -6.03
C PHE A 80 -9.33 9.48 -5.20
N THR A 81 -8.17 8.84 -5.03
CA THR A 81 -7.06 9.45 -4.26
C THR A 81 -6.60 10.77 -4.90
N TRP A 82 -6.43 10.79 -6.23
CA TRP A 82 -5.98 12.01 -6.92
C TRP A 82 -7.05 13.09 -6.96
N TYR A 83 -8.33 12.73 -7.06
CA TYR A 83 -9.43 13.69 -6.94
C TYR A 83 -9.34 14.45 -5.60
N PHE A 84 -9.23 13.72 -4.48
CA PHE A 84 -9.12 14.34 -3.15
C PHE A 84 -7.80 15.07 -2.93
N MET A 85 -6.68 14.56 -3.47
CA MET A 85 -5.39 15.23 -3.39
C MET A 85 -5.41 16.58 -4.13
N LEU A 86 -5.96 16.63 -5.34
CA LEU A 86 -6.12 17.88 -6.09
C LEU A 86 -7.10 18.83 -5.40
N ALA A 87 -8.20 18.31 -4.84
CA ALA A 87 -9.13 19.10 -4.04
C ALA A 87 -8.46 19.68 -2.79
N PHE A 88 -7.58 18.93 -2.13
CA PHE A 88 -6.79 19.41 -0.99
C PHE A 88 -5.81 20.50 -1.40
N LEU A 89 -5.05 20.31 -2.49
CA LEU A 89 -4.13 21.32 -3.00
C LEU A 89 -4.87 22.62 -3.34
N ARG A 90 -6.04 22.52 -3.98
CA ARG A 90 -6.91 23.68 -4.24
C ARG A 90 -7.38 24.34 -2.95
N TYR A 91 -7.86 23.55 -1.98
CA TYR A 91 -8.33 24.06 -0.69
C TYR A 91 -7.22 24.84 0.02
N SER A 92 -6.03 24.24 0.14
CA SER A 92 -4.87 24.86 0.79
C SER A 92 -4.40 26.13 0.08
N TYR A 93 -4.41 26.14 -1.26
CA TYR A 93 -4.08 27.33 -2.04
C TYR A 93 -5.07 28.48 -1.81
N VAL A 94 -6.38 28.19 -1.83
CA VAL A 94 -7.42 29.20 -1.60
C VAL A 94 -7.34 29.76 -0.18
N ASP A 95 -7.13 28.89 0.82
CA ASP A 95 -6.95 29.30 2.22
C ASP A 95 -5.75 30.22 2.42
N TYR A 96 -4.62 29.89 1.77
CA TYR A 96 -3.42 30.73 1.77
C TYR A 96 -3.66 32.10 1.13
N VAL A 97 -4.32 32.15 -0.04
CA VAL A 97 -4.62 33.41 -0.74
C VAL A 97 -5.56 34.29 0.10
N ASN A 98 -6.58 33.70 0.74
CA ASN A 98 -7.50 34.44 1.60
C ASN A 98 -6.81 35.00 2.85
N SER A 99 -5.81 34.29 3.36
CA SER A 99 -5.01 34.71 4.53
C SER A 99 -3.94 35.75 4.17
N SER A 100 -3.51 35.79 2.91
CA SER A 100 -2.42 36.65 2.43
C SER A 100 -2.97 37.98 1.91
N ARG A 101 -2.61 39.11 2.55
CA ARG A 101 -3.06 40.46 2.14
C ARG A 101 -2.37 41.01 0.88
N THR A 102 -1.42 40.28 0.29
CA THR A 102 -0.55 40.73 -0.81
C THR A 102 -1.10 40.34 -2.19
N LEU A 103 -2.11 41.08 -2.66
CA LEU A 103 -2.88 40.81 -3.89
C LEU A 103 -2.26 41.31 -5.22
N LYS A 104 -0.94 41.51 -5.32
CA LYS A 104 -0.31 42.06 -6.56
C LYS A 104 0.85 41.24 -7.13
N ALA A 105 0.92 39.95 -6.84
CA ALA A 105 1.93 39.04 -7.40
C ALA A 105 1.42 38.33 -8.66
N SER A 106 2.34 37.91 -9.56
CA SER A 106 2.00 37.02 -10.67
C SER A 106 1.54 35.64 -10.15
N THR A 107 0.79 34.87 -10.95
CA THR A 107 0.31 33.53 -10.55
C THR A 107 1.45 32.60 -10.13
N LEU A 108 2.57 32.61 -10.86
CA LEU A 108 3.73 31.78 -10.54
C LEU A 108 4.38 32.20 -9.22
N GLN A 109 4.48 33.50 -8.96
CA GLN A 109 5.00 34.01 -7.70
C GLN A 109 4.07 33.66 -6.54
N CYS A 110 2.75 33.76 -6.73
CA CYS A 110 1.76 33.34 -5.73
C CYS A 110 1.82 31.83 -5.43
N LEU A 111 1.98 30.99 -6.46
CA LEU A 111 2.17 29.55 -6.29
C LEU A 111 3.46 29.23 -5.54
N LYS A 112 4.56 29.91 -5.87
CA LYS A 112 5.83 29.80 -5.17
C LYS A 112 5.66 30.18 -3.70
N ASP A 113 5.09 31.36 -3.44
CA ASP A 113 4.92 31.87 -2.07
C ASP A 113 3.98 30.95 -1.27
N TRP A 114 2.93 30.41 -1.88
CA TRP A 114 2.08 29.40 -1.27
C TRP A 114 2.89 28.15 -0.88
N LEU A 115 3.65 27.55 -1.80
CA LEU A 115 4.41 26.33 -1.52
C LEU A 115 5.52 26.55 -0.49
N ASP A 116 6.18 27.72 -0.51
CA ASP A 116 7.26 28.05 0.42
C ASP A 116 6.74 28.31 1.84
N ASN A 117 5.52 28.85 1.98
CA ASN A 117 4.93 29.19 3.28
C ASN A 117 3.92 28.16 3.80
N THR A 118 3.56 27.15 3.01
CA THR A 118 2.57 26.14 3.37
C THR A 118 3.23 24.80 3.60
N ARG A 119 3.13 24.29 4.83
CA ARG A 119 3.56 22.93 5.15
C ARG A 119 2.47 21.92 4.77
N LEU A 120 2.27 21.71 3.46
CA LEU A 120 1.17 20.92 2.90
C LEU A 120 1.02 19.54 3.56
N PHE A 121 2.13 18.83 3.75
CA PHE A 121 2.12 17.52 4.39
C PHE A 121 1.67 17.61 5.86
N GLU A 122 2.23 18.55 6.62
CA GLU A 122 1.87 18.76 8.03
C GLU A 122 0.39 19.11 8.18
N GLN A 123 -0.12 20.01 7.32
CA GLN A 123 -1.54 20.38 7.30
C GLN A 123 -2.45 19.19 7.00
N ALA A 124 -2.17 18.44 5.93
CA ALA A 124 -2.96 17.27 5.55
C ALA A 124 -2.94 16.23 6.66
N TRP A 125 -1.75 15.93 7.20
CA TRP A 125 -1.58 14.90 8.19
C TRP A 125 -2.25 15.24 9.52
N LEU A 126 -2.00 16.46 10.05
CA LEU A 126 -2.65 16.90 11.29
C LEU A 126 -4.17 16.80 11.16
N ARG A 127 -4.72 17.15 10.00
CA ARG A 127 -6.15 17.06 9.77
C ARG A 127 -6.69 15.64 9.89
N VAL A 128 -5.96 14.63 9.42
CA VAL A 128 -6.41 13.23 9.43
C VAL A 128 -6.13 12.48 10.73
N VAL A 129 -5.52 13.13 11.71
CA VAL A 129 -5.21 12.51 13.02
C VAL A 129 -5.76 13.31 14.21
N GLN A 130 -6.38 14.47 13.97
CA GLN A 130 -6.74 15.44 15.00
C GLN A 130 -7.77 14.92 16.02
N GLY A 131 -8.66 14.00 15.62
CA GLY A 131 -9.75 13.53 16.46
C GLY A 131 -9.97 12.01 16.37
N PRO A 132 -10.78 11.44 17.29
CA PRO A 132 -11.10 10.01 17.28
C PRO A 132 -11.75 9.54 15.98
N ARG A 133 -12.56 10.40 15.34
CA ARG A 133 -13.28 10.08 14.09
C ARG A 133 -12.33 10.02 12.90
N GLU A 134 -11.46 11.01 12.76
CA GLU A 134 -10.42 11.06 11.73
C GLU A 134 -9.43 9.91 11.91
N TRP A 135 -8.98 9.70 13.14
CA TRP A 135 -8.04 8.62 13.48
C TRP A 135 -8.63 7.23 13.23
N TRP A 136 -9.95 7.05 13.34
CA TRP A 136 -10.61 5.77 13.05
C TRP A 136 -10.36 5.29 11.62
N PHE A 137 -10.30 6.19 10.64
CA PHE A 137 -9.94 5.87 9.25
C PHE A 137 -8.42 5.71 9.10
N SER A 138 -7.67 6.69 9.60
CA SER A 138 -6.23 6.81 9.36
C SER A 138 -5.44 5.67 10.00
N SER A 139 -5.80 5.28 11.23
CA SER A 139 -5.17 4.17 11.93
C SER A 139 -5.27 2.86 11.15
N GLU A 140 -6.43 2.57 10.54
CA GLU A 140 -6.63 1.33 9.81
C GLU A 140 -5.73 1.25 8.57
N ILE A 141 -5.61 2.37 7.82
CA ILE A 141 -4.66 2.47 6.70
C ILE A 141 -3.22 2.29 7.18
N CYS A 142 -2.89 2.84 8.34
CA CYS A 142 -1.57 2.68 8.91
C CYS A 142 -1.30 1.21 9.33
N VAL A 143 -2.23 0.53 10.01
CA VAL A 143 -2.03 -0.86 10.47
C VAL A 143 -1.97 -1.83 9.29
N ILE A 144 -2.82 -1.67 8.27
CA ILE A 144 -2.73 -2.55 7.10
C ILE A 144 -1.39 -2.37 6.41
N THR A 145 -0.90 -1.14 6.30
CA THR A 145 0.40 -0.84 5.67
C THR A 145 1.55 -1.39 6.50
N THR A 146 1.61 -1.07 7.79
CA THR A 146 2.74 -1.47 8.65
C THR A 146 2.74 -2.94 9.02
N GLY A 147 1.57 -3.57 8.97
CA GLY A 147 1.39 -4.97 9.32
C GLY A 147 0.87 -5.80 8.15
N ALA A 148 -0.44 -5.77 7.92
CA ALA A 148 -1.12 -6.92 7.31
C ALA A 148 -0.77 -7.10 5.82
N TRP A 149 -0.74 -5.99 5.08
CA TRP A 149 -0.35 -5.97 3.69
C TRP A 149 1.16 -6.17 3.51
N THR A 150 1.99 -5.63 4.42
CA THR A 150 3.44 -5.92 4.44
C THR A 150 3.71 -7.42 4.63
N LEU A 151 3.05 -8.05 5.60
CA LEU A 151 3.15 -9.50 5.79
C LEU A 151 2.66 -10.21 4.54
N TRP A 152 1.50 -9.87 3.99
CA TRP A 152 0.99 -10.48 2.77
C TRP A 152 1.99 -10.37 1.60
N ILE A 153 2.60 -9.21 1.36
CA ILE A 153 3.65 -9.01 0.35
C ILE A 153 4.81 -9.98 0.58
N ARG A 154 5.31 -10.07 1.83
CA ARG A 154 6.39 -10.98 2.20
C ARG A 154 6.02 -12.45 1.98
N ALA A 155 4.78 -12.82 2.29
CA ALA A 155 4.26 -14.16 2.06
C ALA A 155 4.31 -14.52 0.56
N ARG A 156 3.96 -13.57 -0.31
CA ARG A 156 3.98 -13.75 -1.77
C ARG A 156 5.39 -13.71 -2.34
N GLN A 157 6.27 -12.86 -1.81
CA GLN A 157 7.70 -12.85 -2.12
C GLN A 157 8.35 -14.19 -1.80
N ARG A 158 8.09 -14.77 -0.62
CA ARG A 158 8.59 -16.10 -0.21
C ARG A 158 8.15 -17.20 -1.19
N GLN A 159 6.94 -17.09 -1.73
CA GLN A 159 6.41 -18.02 -2.71
C GLN A 159 6.93 -17.77 -4.14
N GLY A 160 7.78 -16.77 -4.35
CA GLY A 160 8.24 -16.34 -5.68
C GLY A 160 7.16 -15.66 -6.53
N LYS A 161 5.96 -15.43 -5.99
CA LYS A 161 4.78 -14.92 -6.71
C LYS A 161 4.78 -13.41 -6.92
N LEU A 162 5.75 -12.70 -6.34
CA LEU A 162 5.83 -11.24 -6.39
C LEU A 162 7.28 -10.82 -6.60
N ARG A 163 7.61 -10.36 -7.81
CA ARG A 163 8.99 -10.06 -8.23
C ARG A 163 9.55 -8.76 -7.65
N TYR A 164 8.70 -7.76 -7.39
CA TYR A 164 9.11 -6.40 -6.99
C TYR A 164 8.40 -5.91 -5.72
N PRO A 165 8.50 -6.62 -4.60
CA PRO A 165 7.72 -6.32 -3.39
C PRO A 165 7.99 -4.92 -2.84
N ALA A 166 9.26 -4.46 -2.85
CA ALA A 166 9.62 -3.13 -2.39
C ALA A 166 9.00 -2.01 -3.23
N ALA A 167 8.83 -2.21 -4.55
CA ALA A 167 8.24 -1.20 -5.40
C ALA A 167 6.74 -0.99 -5.13
N TYR A 168 6.01 -2.08 -4.82
CA TYR A 168 4.63 -1.95 -4.35
C TYR A 168 4.59 -1.20 -3.02
N MET A 169 5.49 -1.52 -2.08
CA MET A 169 5.56 -0.82 -0.80
C MET A 169 5.81 0.68 -0.99
N VAL A 170 6.83 1.06 -1.78
CA VAL A 170 7.12 2.48 -2.09
C VAL A 170 5.92 3.15 -2.77
N LEU A 171 5.27 2.48 -3.74
CA LEU A 171 4.09 3.02 -4.40
C LEU A 171 2.95 3.28 -3.40
N GLY A 172 2.77 2.39 -2.42
CA GLY A 172 1.80 2.56 -1.35
C GLY A 172 2.07 3.79 -0.50
N GLN A 173 3.35 4.02 -0.15
CA GLN A 173 3.77 5.15 0.68
C GLN A 173 3.69 6.51 -0.06
N ILE A 174 3.91 6.53 -1.39
CA ILE A 174 3.97 7.80 -2.14
C ILE A 174 2.69 8.13 -2.93
N VAL A 175 1.87 7.14 -3.31
CA VAL A 175 0.63 7.37 -4.08
C VAL A 175 -0.60 7.08 -3.24
N ALA A 176 -0.85 5.79 -2.94
CA ALA A 176 -2.00 5.34 -2.16
C ALA A 176 -1.86 3.84 -1.86
N ILE A 177 -2.33 3.40 -0.70
CA ILE A 177 -2.24 2.00 -0.30
C ILE A 177 -3.18 1.14 -1.15
N SER A 178 -4.40 1.59 -1.43
CA SER A 178 -5.36 0.90 -2.30
C SER A 178 -4.83 0.68 -3.72
N VAL A 179 -4.19 1.69 -4.33
CA VAL A 179 -3.59 1.58 -5.66
C VAL A 179 -2.51 0.49 -5.67
N ALA A 180 -1.59 0.56 -4.71
CA ALA A 180 -0.50 -0.41 -4.62
C ALA A 180 -1.01 -1.83 -4.28
N ALA A 181 -1.99 -1.96 -3.38
CA ALA A 181 -2.62 -3.23 -3.05
C ALA A 181 -3.29 -3.85 -4.28
N ALA A 182 -4.11 -3.08 -5.02
CA ALA A 182 -4.76 -3.55 -6.24
C ALA A 182 -3.75 -4.02 -7.30
N LEU A 183 -2.67 -3.26 -7.53
CA LEU A 183 -1.62 -3.67 -8.49
C LEU A 183 -0.83 -4.89 -8.00
N SER A 184 -0.59 -5.03 -6.70
CA SER A 184 0.05 -6.22 -6.15
C SER A 184 -0.85 -7.46 -6.30
N PHE A 185 -2.16 -7.32 -6.13
CA PHE A 185 -3.14 -8.39 -6.37
C PHE A 185 -3.25 -8.75 -7.84
N LEU A 186 -3.17 -7.75 -8.74
CA LEU A 186 -3.09 -7.96 -10.18
C LEU A 186 -1.86 -8.80 -10.53
N ALA A 187 -0.68 -8.41 -10.05
CA ALA A 187 0.56 -9.12 -10.35
C ALA A 187 0.51 -10.59 -9.90
N VAL A 188 0.01 -10.88 -8.70
CA VAL A 188 -0.16 -12.26 -8.21
C VAL A 188 -1.21 -13.04 -9.02
N ALA A 189 -2.28 -12.38 -9.46
CA ALA A 189 -3.29 -13.01 -10.31
C ALA A 189 -2.79 -13.33 -11.73
N GLU A 190 -1.77 -12.61 -12.20
CA GLU A 190 -1.15 -12.84 -13.51
C GLU A 190 0.02 -13.84 -13.46
N ASP A 191 0.77 -13.95 -12.35
CA ASP A 191 1.93 -14.86 -12.22
C ASP A 191 1.55 -16.34 -12.09
N THR A 192 0.29 -16.66 -11.74
CA THR A 192 -0.20 -18.04 -11.59
C THR A 192 -0.27 -18.85 -12.90
N THR A 193 0.21 -18.32 -14.03
CA THR A 193 0.16 -18.98 -15.35
C THR A 193 1.37 -19.81 -15.72
N ASP A 194 2.55 -19.49 -15.21
CA ASP A 194 3.79 -19.99 -15.81
C ASP A 194 4.29 -21.28 -15.12
N ALA A 195 3.79 -21.58 -13.91
CA ALA A 195 4.26 -22.71 -13.10
C ALA A 195 3.78 -24.10 -13.57
N SER A 196 2.86 -24.18 -14.52
CA SER A 196 2.35 -25.48 -15.04
C SER A 196 3.01 -25.94 -16.34
N THR A 197 4.02 -25.21 -16.84
CA THR A 197 4.74 -25.54 -18.08
C THR A 197 6.21 -25.85 -17.82
N SER A 198 6.50 -26.50 -16.68
CA SER A 198 7.79 -27.17 -16.51
C SER A 198 7.94 -28.16 -17.68
N PRO A 199 9.02 -28.10 -18.47
CA PRO A 199 9.26 -29.07 -19.53
C PRO A 199 9.29 -30.47 -18.93
N PRO A 200 8.77 -31.50 -19.61
CA PRO A 200 8.93 -32.88 -19.17
C PRO A 200 10.42 -33.15 -19.00
N ASP A 201 10.80 -33.63 -17.81
CA ASP A 201 12.17 -34.06 -17.49
C ASP A 201 12.55 -35.26 -18.37
N ASP A 202 13.00 -34.98 -19.59
CA ASP A 202 13.70 -35.94 -20.44
C ASP A 202 15.16 -36.05 -19.96
N SER A 203 15.39 -36.79 -18.87
CA SER A 203 16.70 -37.44 -18.67
C SER A 203 16.64 -38.61 -17.67
N SER A 204 16.39 -39.79 -18.24
CA SER A 204 17.05 -41.03 -17.85
C SER A 204 18.57 -40.88 -17.73
N SER A 205 19.18 -41.66 -16.82
CA SER A 205 20.63 -41.79 -16.50
C SER A 205 21.17 -40.76 -15.50
N SER A 206 21.91 -41.09 -14.44
CA SER A 206 22.63 -42.30 -14.06
C SER A 206 22.83 -42.34 -12.54
N SER A 207 22.80 -43.55 -12.00
CA SER A 207 23.12 -43.89 -10.61
C SER A 207 24.58 -43.57 -10.27
N ALA A 208 24.83 -42.55 -9.45
CA ALA A 208 26.11 -42.34 -8.79
C ALA A 208 25.93 -42.45 -7.26
N PRO A 209 26.49 -43.48 -6.60
CA PRO A 209 26.45 -43.61 -5.16
C PRO A 209 27.63 -42.86 -4.53
N GLY A 210 27.30 -41.92 -3.63
CA GLY A 210 28.20 -41.44 -2.59
C GLY A 210 28.94 -40.13 -2.87
N LYS A 211 28.73 -39.15 -1.99
CA LYS A 211 29.80 -38.55 -1.15
C LYS A 211 29.28 -37.37 -0.33
N GLY A 212 29.47 -37.47 0.98
CA GLY A 212 29.71 -36.32 1.86
C GLY A 212 28.49 -35.52 2.30
N ARG A 213 27.87 -35.91 3.41
CA ARG A 213 27.10 -35.01 4.29
C ARG A 213 28.05 -33.86 4.70
N ARG A 214 28.02 -32.75 3.97
CA ARG A 214 28.78 -31.55 4.33
C ARG A 214 28.23 -30.99 5.64
N PRO A 215 29.10 -30.60 6.60
CA PRO A 215 28.70 -29.95 7.84
C PRO A 215 28.27 -28.50 7.54
N GLN A 216 27.09 -28.33 6.92
CA GLN A 216 26.53 -27.02 6.54
C GLN A 216 25.43 -26.53 7.52
N ASP A 217 25.11 -27.31 8.56
CA ASP A 217 23.94 -27.05 9.40
C ASP A 217 24.15 -26.01 10.52
N LYS A 218 25.40 -25.71 10.93
CA LYS A 218 25.61 -24.81 12.08
C LYS A 218 25.61 -23.31 11.75
N ARG A 219 26.05 -22.91 10.55
CA ARG A 219 26.13 -21.48 10.16
C ARG A 219 24.79 -20.91 9.68
N GLN A 220 23.88 -21.77 9.22
CA GLN A 220 22.56 -21.37 8.73
C GLN A 220 21.59 -21.01 9.88
N ASN A 221 21.77 -21.63 11.06
CA ASN A 221 20.90 -21.40 12.21
C ASN A 221 21.11 -20.02 12.88
N SER A 222 22.31 -19.44 12.85
CA SER A 222 22.55 -18.12 13.46
C SER A 222 21.96 -16.98 12.65
N ALA A 223 22.06 -17.03 11.32
CA ALA A 223 21.49 -16.01 10.45
C ALA A 223 19.96 -15.96 10.52
N ALA A 224 19.30 -17.12 10.61
CA ALA A 224 17.84 -17.21 10.74
C ALA A 224 17.33 -16.53 12.02
N SER A 225 18.03 -16.69 13.15
CA SER A 225 17.66 -16.05 14.42
C SER A 225 17.76 -14.53 14.37
N TRP A 226 18.77 -13.97 13.69
CA TRP A 226 18.91 -12.52 13.56
C TRP A 226 17.82 -11.89 12.68
N VAL A 227 17.44 -12.57 11.59
CA VAL A 227 16.34 -12.11 10.72
C VAL A 227 15.03 -12.05 11.49
N LEU A 228 14.72 -13.10 12.26
CA LEU A 228 13.52 -13.12 13.10
C LEU A 228 13.51 -11.97 14.13
N LEU A 229 14.65 -11.71 14.77
CA LEU A 229 14.76 -10.60 15.72
C LEU A 229 14.50 -9.25 15.03
N LEU A 230 15.09 -9.02 13.86
CA LEU A 230 14.87 -7.79 13.10
C LEU A 230 13.41 -7.65 12.65
N GLU A 231 12.77 -8.73 12.20
CA GLU A 231 11.35 -8.72 11.87
C GLU A 231 10.49 -8.32 13.07
N LEU A 232 10.75 -8.92 14.24
CA LEU A 232 10.03 -8.59 15.46
C LEU A 232 10.23 -7.13 15.86
N VAL A 233 11.46 -6.61 15.78
CA VAL A 233 11.77 -5.21 16.09
C VAL A 233 11.06 -4.26 15.13
N PHE A 234 11.14 -4.52 13.82
CA PHE A 234 10.51 -3.66 12.81
C PHE A 234 8.98 -3.69 12.91
N PHE A 235 8.42 -4.88 13.16
CA PHE A 235 6.98 -5.03 13.38
C PHE A 235 6.52 -4.33 14.66
N ALA A 236 7.25 -4.50 15.77
CA ALA A 236 6.96 -3.83 17.03
C ALA A 236 7.07 -2.31 16.92
N ALA A 237 8.06 -1.78 16.19
CA ALA A 237 8.20 -0.36 15.92
C ALA A 237 7.02 0.19 15.10
N GLY A 238 6.61 -0.53 14.05
CA GLY A 238 5.41 -0.21 13.27
C GLY A 238 4.12 -0.23 14.10
N ALA A 239 3.92 -1.28 14.89
CA ALA A 239 2.77 -1.41 15.78
C ALA A 239 2.75 -0.30 16.85
N TRP A 240 3.90 0.00 17.47
CA TRP A 240 4.02 1.11 18.41
C TRP A 240 3.63 2.44 17.77
N ALA A 241 4.17 2.73 16.58
CA ALA A 241 3.89 3.98 15.89
C ALA A 241 2.39 4.17 15.62
N VAL A 242 1.68 3.12 15.23
CA VAL A 242 0.23 3.16 14.91
C VAL A 242 -0.67 3.02 16.13
N SER A 243 -0.11 2.72 17.30
CA SER A 243 -0.91 2.52 18.52
C SER A 243 -1.54 3.80 19.06
N SER A 244 -1.20 4.98 18.55
CA SER A 244 -1.82 6.25 18.95
C SER A 244 -1.74 7.27 17.81
N PRO A 245 -2.61 8.30 17.81
CA PRO A 245 -2.44 9.43 16.91
C PRO A 245 -1.01 9.97 17.02
N PRO A 246 -0.32 10.14 15.90
CA PRO A 246 1.06 10.57 15.81
C PRO A 246 1.23 11.99 16.37
N ARG A 247 2.25 12.18 17.19
CA ARG A 247 2.54 13.47 17.82
C ARG A 247 3.58 14.29 17.09
N ASP A 248 4.42 13.62 16.29
CA ASP A 248 5.54 14.22 15.59
C ASP A 248 5.81 13.49 14.27
N LEU A 249 6.68 14.09 13.44
CA LEU A 249 7.08 13.54 12.16
C LEU A 249 7.89 12.24 12.28
N LEU A 250 8.57 12.00 13.41
CA LEU A 250 9.38 10.80 13.60
C LEU A 250 8.48 9.56 13.75
N GLN A 251 7.37 9.69 14.46
CA GLN A 251 6.38 8.63 14.58
C GLN A 251 5.76 8.31 13.22
N ILE A 252 5.49 9.32 12.39
CA ILE A 252 5.02 9.12 11.01
C ILE A 252 6.09 8.40 10.20
N LEU A 253 7.33 8.88 10.24
CA LEU A 253 8.46 8.29 9.51
C LEU A 253 8.66 6.82 9.88
N THR A 254 8.46 6.48 11.16
CA THR A 254 8.48 5.10 11.67
C THR A 254 7.44 4.22 10.97
N MET A 255 6.22 4.73 10.73
CA MET A 255 5.19 4.01 9.99
C MET A 255 5.54 3.77 8.51
N HIS A 256 6.51 4.49 7.95
CA HIS A 256 6.88 4.40 6.53
C HIS A 256 8.17 3.59 6.31
N ILE A 257 9.19 3.84 7.13
CA ILE A 257 10.51 3.20 7.00
C ILE A 257 10.45 1.72 7.38
N PHE A 258 9.89 1.38 8.55
CA PHE A 258 9.95 0.01 9.04
C PHE A 258 9.23 -1.00 8.15
N PRO A 259 8.07 -0.70 7.55
CA PRO A 259 7.45 -1.61 6.59
C PRO A 259 8.29 -1.82 5.34
N LEU A 260 8.95 -0.77 4.84
CA LEU A 260 9.88 -0.86 3.71
C LEU A 260 11.09 -1.73 4.06
N LEU A 261 11.72 -1.49 5.21
CA LEU A 261 12.84 -2.30 5.70
C LEU A 261 12.42 -3.76 5.90
N LEU A 262 11.22 -3.99 6.44
CA LEU A 262 10.66 -5.31 6.65
C LEU A 262 10.49 -6.05 5.32
N VAL A 263 10.05 -5.40 4.24
CA VAL A 263 9.97 -6.02 2.90
C VAL A 263 11.35 -6.37 2.32
N LEU A 264 12.40 -5.64 2.69
CA LEU A 264 13.77 -5.89 2.21
C LEU A 264 14.48 -7.04 2.96
N LEU A 265 13.99 -7.45 4.13
CA LEU A 265 14.54 -8.59 4.85
C LEU A 265 14.31 -9.91 4.09
N PRO A 266 15.22 -10.90 4.19
CA PRO A 266 14.95 -12.24 3.67
C PRO A 266 13.73 -12.86 4.38
N PRO A 267 12.95 -13.73 3.72
CA PRO A 267 11.75 -14.32 4.32
C PRO A 267 12.09 -15.32 5.44
N SER A 268 11.39 -15.22 6.56
CA SER A 268 11.49 -16.17 7.70
C SER A 268 10.76 -17.49 7.47
N ASP A 269 10.99 -18.47 8.36
CA ASP A 269 10.25 -19.75 8.44
C ASP A 269 8.72 -19.48 8.52
N ALA A 270 7.95 -20.32 7.82
CA ALA A 270 6.50 -20.26 7.74
C ALA A 270 5.84 -20.26 9.12
N ARG A 271 6.38 -21.01 10.09
CA ARG A 271 5.84 -21.04 11.47
C ARG A 271 5.86 -19.67 12.12
N HIS A 272 6.98 -18.97 12.10
CA HIS A 272 7.10 -17.62 12.67
C HIS A 272 6.16 -16.64 11.97
N PHE A 273 6.09 -16.75 10.65
CA PHE A 273 5.23 -15.93 9.83
C PHE A 273 3.75 -16.07 10.20
N ARG A 274 3.26 -17.29 10.49
CA ARG A 274 1.91 -17.51 11.01
C ARG A 274 1.68 -16.87 12.39
N PHE A 275 2.63 -17.02 13.31
CA PHE A 275 2.53 -16.40 14.64
C PHE A 275 2.46 -14.87 14.55
N LEU A 276 3.29 -14.25 13.71
CA LEU A 276 3.24 -12.82 13.45
C LEU A 276 1.90 -12.38 12.85
N ALA A 277 1.39 -13.12 11.86
CA ALA A 277 0.10 -12.82 11.24
C ALA A 277 -1.08 -12.96 12.22
N LEU A 278 -1.08 -13.97 13.08
CA LEU A 278 -2.11 -14.13 14.11
C LEU A 278 -2.02 -13.03 15.18
N GLY A 279 -0.81 -12.74 15.68
CA GLY A 279 -0.58 -11.67 16.65
C GLY A 279 -1.00 -10.31 16.09
N LEU A 280 -0.68 -10.04 14.83
CA LEU A 280 -1.14 -8.84 14.12
C LEU A 280 -2.66 -8.78 14.00
N SER A 281 -3.33 -9.90 13.66
CA SER A 281 -4.79 -9.93 13.56
C SER A 281 -5.44 -9.55 14.88
N ILE A 282 -4.94 -10.10 15.99
CA ILE A 282 -5.43 -9.77 17.35
C ILE A 282 -5.17 -8.30 17.67
N TYR A 283 -3.95 -7.81 17.39
CA TYR A 283 -3.59 -6.40 17.60
C TYR A 283 -4.49 -5.45 16.79
N ALA A 284 -4.70 -5.73 15.51
CA ALA A 284 -5.54 -4.92 14.63
C ALA A 284 -6.99 -4.90 15.11
N ALA A 285 -7.54 -6.05 15.52
CA ALA A 285 -8.88 -6.12 16.11
C ALA A 285 -9.00 -5.28 17.40
N ALA A 286 -8.02 -5.40 18.29
CA ALA A 286 -7.99 -4.62 19.54
C ALA A 286 -7.91 -3.11 19.26
N LEU A 287 -7.06 -2.70 18.32
CA LEU A 287 -6.94 -1.30 17.92
C LEU A 287 -8.25 -0.79 17.31
N ARG A 288 -8.89 -1.57 16.45
CA ARG A 288 -10.18 -1.25 15.82
C ARG A 288 -11.29 -1.08 16.83
N ILE A 289 -11.40 -1.99 17.81
CA ILE A 289 -12.37 -1.90 18.91
C ILE A 289 -12.11 -0.63 19.72
N ARG A 290 -10.86 -0.39 20.14
CA ARG A 290 -10.50 0.79 20.92
C ARG A 290 -10.84 2.10 20.20
N ASN A 291 -10.49 2.21 18.92
CA ASN A 291 -10.77 3.41 18.13
C ASN A 291 -12.27 3.59 17.90
N THR A 292 -13.02 2.49 17.73
CA THR A 292 -14.49 2.53 17.62
C THR A 292 -15.14 3.03 18.91
N LEU A 293 -14.69 2.53 20.07
CA LEU A 293 -15.13 3.02 21.39
C LEU A 293 -14.81 4.51 21.58
N ALA A 294 -13.63 4.96 21.14
CA ALA A 294 -13.26 6.37 21.19
C ALA A 294 -14.20 7.25 20.33
N VAL A 295 -14.63 6.78 19.16
CA VAL A 295 -15.65 7.50 18.36
C VAL A 295 -16.97 7.58 19.13
N PHE A 296 -17.42 6.49 19.75
CA PHE A 296 -18.66 6.48 20.56
C PHE A 296 -18.63 7.51 21.69
N THR A 297 -17.46 7.76 22.31
CA THR A 297 -17.34 8.81 23.34
C THR A 297 -17.45 10.24 22.80
N THR A 298 -17.38 10.44 21.48
CA THR A 298 -17.48 11.77 20.83
C THR A 298 -18.81 11.99 20.10
N LEU A 299 -19.74 11.03 20.13
CA LEU A 299 -21.02 11.19 19.46
C LEU A 299 -21.90 12.21 20.19
N GLN A 300 -22.57 13.06 19.44
CA GLN A 300 -23.61 13.94 19.97
C GLN A 300 -24.89 13.14 20.23
N ALA A 301 -25.77 13.63 21.12
CA ALA A 301 -26.93 12.88 21.61
C ALA A 301 -27.88 12.33 20.54
N GLN A 302 -27.88 12.90 19.33
CA GLN A 302 -28.71 12.47 18.20
C GLN A 302 -27.91 11.92 17.00
N GLU A 303 -26.58 11.96 17.05
CA GLU A 303 -25.72 11.58 15.93
C GLU A 303 -25.44 10.07 15.97
N THR A 304 -25.74 9.36 14.88
CA THR A 304 -25.40 7.94 14.79
C THR A 304 -23.91 7.73 14.49
N PHE A 305 -23.37 6.55 14.81
CA PHE A 305 -21.97 6.23 14.49
C PHE A 305 -21.66 6.36 12.99
N ILE A 306 -22.56 5.86 12.12
CA ILE A 306 -22.38 5.93 10.66
C ILE A 306 -22.46 7.36 10.16
N GLU A 307 -23.38 8.16 10.69
CA GLU A 307 -23.49 9.58 10.38
C GLU A 307 -22.22 10.35 10.77
N ALA A 308 -21.68 10.11 11.97
CA ALA A 308 -20.43 10.72 12.40
C ALA A 308 -19.27 10.39 11.45
N LEU A 309 -19.13 9.12 11.06
CA LEU A 309 -18.09 8.70 10.11
C LEU A 309 -18.31 9.27 8.71
N TRP A 310 -19.56 9.35 8.25
CA TRP A 310 -19.91 9.93 6.96
C TRP A 310 -19.61 11.44 6.92
N ASN A 311 -19.98 12.16 7.97
CA ASN A 311 -19.67 13.58 8.13
C ASN A 311 -18.15 13.79 8.15
N THR A 312 -17.41 12.96 8.90
CA THR A 312 -15.93 12.99 8.90
C THR A 312 -15.34 12.72 7.52
N PHE A 313 -15.86 11.76 6.76
CA PHE A 313 -15.40 11.43 5.40
C PHE A 313 -15.40 12.67 4.49
N TRP A 314 -16.46 13.48 4.56
CA TRP A 314 -16.64 14.65 3.69
C TRP A 314 -16.19 15.98 4.31
N ALA A 315 -15.81 16.00 5.59
CA ALA A 315 -15.48 17.21 6.32
C ALA A 315 -14.27 17.97 5.75
N HIS A 316 -13.33 17.28 5.11
CA HIS A 316 -12.13 17.91 4.55
C HIS A 316 -11.53 17.07 3.41
N PRO A 317 -11.00 17.66 2.32
CA PRO A 317 -10.43 16.90 1.21
C PRO A 317 -9.30 15.92 1.60
N ALA A 318 -8.39 16.33 2.49
CA ALA A 318 -7.35 15.43 3.00
C ALA A 318 -7.93 14.21 3.76
N GLN A 319 -9.01 14.43 4.52
CA GLN A 319 -9.73 13.34 5.21
C GLN A 319 -10.45 12.45 4.22
N GLY A 320 -11.13 13.02 3.21
CA GLY A 320 -11.77 12.28 2.14
C GLY A 320 -10.79 11.38 1.38
N SER A 321 -9.55 11.84 1.15
CA SER A 321 -8.49 11.04 0.54
C SER A 321 -8.22 9.75 1.32
N ILE A 322 -7.86 9.86 2.62
CA ILE A 322 -7.52 8.69 3.44
C ILE A 322 -8.74 7.82 3.75
N SER A 323 -9.91 8.41 3.93
CA SER A 323 -11.15 7.66 4.15
C SER A 323 -11.56 6.88 2.90
N SER A 324 -11.38 7.44 1.70
CA SER A 324 -11.62 6.73 0.44
C SER A 324 -10.62 5.59 0.24
N ASP A 325 -9.36 5.80 0.60
CA ASP A 325 -8.32 4.76 0.59
C ASP A 325 -8.72 3.60 1.52
N HIS A 326 -9.19 3.90 2.73
CA HIS A 326 -9.66 2.90 3.69
C HIS A 326 -10.82 2.05 3.15
N VAL A 327 -11.82 2.67 2.51
CA VAL A 327 -12.94 1.96 1.90
C VAL A 327 -12.47 1.09 0.74
N ALA A 328 -11.61 1.63 -0.14
CA ALA A 328 -11.07 0.91 -1.28
C ALA A 328 -10.24 -0.31 -0.83
N VAL A 329 -9.33 -0.15 0.14
CA VAL A 329 -8.54 -1.26 0.70
C VAL A 329 -9.45 -2.32 1.33
N SER A 330 -10.50 -1.90 2.05
CA SER A 330 -11.49 -2.83 2.63
C SER A 330 -12.14 -3.71 1.56
N GLN A 331 -12.62 -3.09 0.48
CA GLN A 331 -13.24 -3.81 -0.64
C GLN A 331 -12.24 -4.72 -1.36
N LEU A 332 -11.01 -4.25 -1.60
CA LEU A 332 -9.96 -5.00 -2.26
C LEU A 332 -9.57 -6.24 -1.43
N VAL A 333 -9.40 -6.10 -0.12
CA VAL A 333 -9.08 -7.21 0.79
C VAL A 333 -10.21 -8.24 0.82
N SER A 334 -11.47 -7.83 1.04
CA SER A 334 -12.61 -8.74 1.01
C SER A 334 -12.69 -9.50 -0.32
N SER A 335 -12.56 -8.77 -1.44
CA SER A 335 -12.58 -9.37 -2.77
C SER A 335 -11.44 -10.36 -2.98
N ARG A 336 -10.26 -10.08 -2.40
CA ARG A 336 -9.08 -10.93 -2.54
C ARG A 336 -9.26 -12.23 -1.76
N ILE A 337 -9.74 -12.15 -0.53
CA ILE A 337 -10.05 -13.32 0.29
C ILE A 337 -11.08 -14.19 -0.43
N LEU A 338 -12.19 -13.60 -0.89
CA LEU A 338 -13.22 -14.33 -1.65
C LEU A 338 -12.68 -14.97 -2.93
N SER A 339 -11.81 -14.26 -3.65
CA SER A 339 -11.15 -14.80 -4.85
C SER A 339 -10.22 -15.98 -4.56
N GLU A 340 -9.60 -16.04 -3.37
CA GLU A 340 -8.77 -17.17 -2.97
C GLU A 340 -9.63 -18.34 -2.49
N CYS A 341 -10.73 -18.08 -1.77
CA CYS A 341 -11.71 -19.10 -1.40
C CYS A 341 -12.31 -19.79 -2.61
N SER A 342 -12.69 -19.04 -3.65
CA SER A 342 -13.26 -19.64 -4.87
C SER A 342 -12.28 -20.52 -5.63
N SER A 343 -10.97 -20.37 -5.37
CA SER A 343 -9.90 -21.19 -5.98
C SER A 343 -9.44 -22.34 -5.09
N SER A 344 -9.88 -22.40 -3.82
CA SER A 344 -9.44 -23.38 -2.84
C SER A 344 -10.34 -24.61 -2.83
N SER A 345 -9.73 -25.81 -2.84
CA SER A 345 -10.43 -27.09 -2.73
C SER A 345 -10.86 -27.43 -1.30
N THR A 346 -10.29 -26.77 -0.29
CA THR A 346 -10.54 -27.08 1.12
C THR A 346 -11.79 -26.34 1.63
N ILE A 347 -12.85 -27.09 1.96
CA ILE A 347 -14.13 -26.56 2.49
C ILE A 347 -13.92 -25.64 3.71
N ARG A 348 -13.01 -26.01 4.62
CA ARG A 348 -12.72 -25.24 5.85
C ARG A 348 -12.17 -23.85 5.51
N ALA A 349 -11.20 -23.76 4.60
CA ALA A 349 -10.63 -22.50 4.16
C ALA A 349 -11.70 -21.61 3.49
N ASN A 350 -12.65 -22.20 2.76
CA ASN A 350 -13.72 -21.46 2.10
C ASN A 350 -14.69 -20.85 3.10
N ARG A 351 -15.11 -21.59 4.12
CA ARG A 351 -15.99 -21.06 5.19
C ARG A 351 -15.31 -19.94 5.98
N SER A 352 -14.07 -20.15 6.42
CA SER A 352 -13.32 -19.14 7.17
C SER A 352 -13.09 -17.87 6.35
N GLY A 353 -12.74 -17.99 5.07
CA GLY A 353 -12.50 -16.81 4.25
C GLY A 353 -13.79 -16.04 3.88
N ILE A 354 -14.92 -16.72 3.65
CA ILE A 354 -16.22 -16.03 3.47
C ILE A 354 -16.60 -15.27 4.75
N ALA A 355 -16.40 -15.88 5.91
CA ALA A 355 -16.66 -15.22 7.20
C ALA A 355 -15.74 -14.00 7.38
N LEU A 356 -14.43 -14.14 7.15
CA LEU A 356 -13.48 -13.04 7.26
C LEU A 356 -13.80 -11.90 6.28
N ALA A 357 -14.08 -12.21 5.01
CA ALA A 357 -14.42 -11.19 4.02
C ALA A 357 -15.69 -10.42 4.37
N SER A 358 -16.69 -11.10 4.91
CA SER A 358 -17.94 -10.49 5.39
C SER A 358 -17.74 -9.63 6.64
N LEU A 359 -16.78 -10.00 7.50
CA LEU A 359 -16.45 -9.27 8.72
C LEU A 359 -15.47 -8.10 8.50
N THR A 360 -14.87 -7.96 7.31
CA THR A 360 -13.91 -6.89 6.99
C THR A 360 -14.43 -5.48 7.28
N PRO A 361 -15.69 -5.09 6.96
CA PRO A 361 -16.18 -3.75 7.31
C PRO A 361 -16.19 -3.47 8.81
N LEU A 362 -16.41 -4.50 9.63
CA LEU A 362 -16.48 -4.41 11.08
C LEU A 362 -15.07 -4.46 11.71
N LEU A 363 -14.33 -5.53 11.44
CA LEU A 363 -13.02 -5.81 12.05
C LEU A 363 -11.87 -5.03 11.41
N GLY A 364 -12.07 -4.47 10.22
CA GLY A 364 -11.05 -3.81 9.44
C GLY A 364 -10.30 -4.74 8.48
N PRO A 365 -9.82 -4.22 7.34
CA PRO A 365 -9.01 -4.98 6.39
C PRO A 365 -7.68 -5.47 6.97
N ALA A 366 -7.07 -4.76 7.91
CA ALA A 366 -5.82 -5.19 8.52
C ALA A 366 -6.00 -6.48 9.32
N CYS A 367 -7.03 -6.53 10.17
CA CYS A 367 -7.35 -7.73 10.96
C CYS A 367 -7.67 -8.91 10.04
N THR A 368 -8.57 -8.71 9.07
CA THR A 368 -9.07 -9.81 8.23
C THR A 368 -8.03 -10.34 7.25
N LEU A 369 -7.19 -9.47 6.68
CA LEU A 369 -6.07 -9.90 5.84
C LEU A 369 -5.02 -10.67 6.65
N ALA A 370 -4.65 -10.18 7.85
CA ALA A 370 -3.68 -10.86 8.70
C ALA A 370 -4.17 -12.25 9.15
N ALA A 371 -5.44 -12.36 9.56
CA ALA A 371 -6.06 -13.65 9.87
C ALA A 371 -6.04 -14.60 8.67
N TRP A 372 -6.40 -14.10 7.48
CA TRP A 372 -6.39 -14.90 6.26
C TRP A 372 -4.99 -15.41 5.91
N VAL A 373 -3.98 -14.56 6.06
CA VAL A 373 -2.57 -14.92 5.88
C VAL A 373 -2.16 -16.03 6.85
N ALA A 374 -2.56 -15.94 8.12
CA ALA A 374 -2.27 -16.98 9.13
C ALA A 374 -2.92 -18.34 8.80
N ILE A 375 -4.11 -18.33 8.19
CA ILE A 375 -4.86 -19.56 7.83
C ILE A 375 -4.28 -20.24 6.58
N THR A 376 -3.87 -19.46 5.58
CA THR A 376 -3.55 -19.99 4.24
C THR A 376 -2.08 -20.25 3.98
N HIS A 377 -1.19 -19.63 4.75
CA HIS A 377 0.25 -19.79 4.55
C HIS A 377 0.78 -20.86 5.48
N GLU A 378 0.55 -22.11 5.07
CA GLU A 378 1.10 -23.28 5.74
C GLU A 378 2.57 -23.59 5.45
#